data_AF-A0AAV5C1Z7-F1
#
_entry.id   AF-A0AAV5C1Z7-F1
#
_cell.length_a   1.000
_cell.length_b   1.000
_cell.length_c   1.000
_cell.angle_alpha   90.00
_cell.angle_beta   90.00
_cell.angle_gamma   90.00
#
_symmetry.space_group_name_H-M   'P 1'
#
loop_
_entity.id
_entity.type
_entity.pdbx_description
1 polymer ?
#
loop_
_entity_poly.entity_id
_entity_poly.type
_entity_poly.pdbx_seq_one_letter_code
_entity_poly.pdbx_strand_id
1 'polypeptide(L)' 'MLEYREHLVREKWIQIETAKIIRERLRWCYRIEGINHHQKCRHLVDQYLEATRGVGWGKDARPPEFHEPKKVVEAE' A
#
# COMPACT_ATOMS: atom_id res chain seq x y z
N MET A 1 15.14 25.40 6.51
CA MET A 1 15.59 24.23 5.72
C MET A 1 15.39 22.90 6.46
N LEU A 2 15.63 22.83 7.79
CA LEU A 2 15.38 21.62 8.58
C LEU A 2 13.89 21.24 8.67
N GLU A 3 13.02 22.23 8.95
CA GLU A 3 11.57 22.04 9.10
C GLU A 3 10.91 21.40 7.87
N TYR A 4 11.30 21.81 6.66
CA TYR A 4 10.81 21.21 5.42
C TYR A 4 11.20 19.72 5.32
N ARG A 5 12.43 19.37 5.70
CA ARG A 5 12.89 17.98 5.71
C ARG A 5 12.13 17.15 6.74
N GLU A 6 11.88 17.70 7.93
CA GLU A 6 11.07 17.05 8.95
C GLU A 6 9.63 16.81 8.48
N HIS A 7 9.02 17.82 7.85
CA HIS A 7 7.68 17.68 7.28
C HIS A 7 7.64 16.57 6.23
N LEU A 8 8.59 16.55 5.30
CA LEU A 8 8.71 15.47 4.30
C LEU A 8 8.85 14.09 4.93
N VAL A 9 9.62 13.97 6.01
CA VAL A 9 9.78 12.70 6.73
C VAL A 9 8.47 12.32 7.42
N ARG A 10 7.78 13.24 8.09
CA ARG A 10 6.47 13.00 8.72
C ARG A 10 5.43 12.52 7.70
N GLU A 11 5.34 13.15 6.54
CA GLU A 11 4.43 12.72 5.47
C GLU A 11 4.74 11.29 4.99
N LYS A 12 6.02 10.94 4.85
CA LYS A 12 6.43 9.56 4.52
C LYS A 12 6.03 8.58 5.62
N TRP A 13 6.16 8.96 6.90
CA TRP A 13 5.70 8.13 8.02
C TRP A 13 4.18 7.93 8.00
N ILE A 14 3.41 8.98 7.71
CA ILE A 14 1.94 8.91 7.60
C ILE A 14 1.53 7.92 6.50
N GLN A 15 2.19 7.95 5.34
CA GLN A 15 1.94 6.98 4.27
C GLN A 15 2.26 5.54 4.70
N ILE A 16 3.37 5.33 5.40
CA ILE A 16 3.77 4.01 5.92
C ILE A 16 2.74 3.50 6.94
N GLU A 17 2.32 4.33 7.89
CA GLU A 17 1.33 3.94 8.90
C GLU A 17 -0.04 3.66 8.29
N THR A 18 -0.43 4.42 7.27
CA THR A 18 -1.68 4.16 6.52
C THR A 18 -1.64 2.77 5.87
N ALA A 19 -0.52 2.41 5.22
CA ALA A 19 -0.34 1.08 4.66
C ALA A 19 -0.34 -0.04 5.73
N LYS A 20 0.19 0.23 6.92
CA LYS A 20 0.14 -0.71 8.06
C LYS A 20 -1.28 -0.97 8.55
N ILE A 21 -2.11 0.07 8.67
CA ILE A 21 -3.52 -0.07 9.06
C ILE A 21 -4.27 -0.97 8.08
N ILE A 22 -4.07 -0.77 6.77
CA ILE A 22 -4.71 -1.61 5.74
C ILE A 22 -4.21 -3.06 5.85
N ARG A 23 -2.91 -3.27 6.10
CA ARG A 23 -2.34 -4.60 6.32
C ARG A 23 -2.97 -5.33 7.51
N GLU A 24 -3.24 -4.63 8.61
CA GLU A 24 -3.90 -5.21 9.78
C GLU A 24 -5.34 -5.63 9.47
N ARG A 25 -6.09 -4.78 8.78
CA ARG A 25 -7.45 -5.12 8.30
C ARG A 25 -7.45 -6.33 7.38
N LEU A 26 -6.47 -6.41 6.46
CA LEU A 26 -6.30 -7.55 5.56
C LEU A 26 -6.01 -8.85 6.33
N ARG A 27 -5.08 -8.80 7.31
CA ARG A 27 -4.77 -9.95 8.19
C ARG A 27 -5.99 -10.42 8.96
N TRP A 28 -6.79 -9.47 9.45
CA TRP A 28 -8.04 -9.79 10.14
C TRP A 28 -9.06 -10.43 9.19
N CYS A 29 -9.25 -9.89 7.98
CA CYS A 29 -10.11 -10.47 6.96
C CYS A 29 -9.70 -11.91 6.62
N TYR A 30 -8.41 -12.17 6.44
CA TYR A 30 -7.89 -13.51 6.17
C TYR A 30 -8.18 -14.48 7.31
N ARG A 31 -8.10 -14.01 8.55
CA ARG A 31 -8.40 -14.81 9.74
C ARG A 31 -9.89 -15.15 9.87
N ILE A 32 -10.77 -14.22 9.53
CA ILE A 32 -12.23 -14.41 9.64
C ILE A 32 -12.80 -15.23 8.49
N GLU A 33 -12.38 -14.95 7.25
CA GLU A 33 -12.96 -15.56 6.05
C GLU A 33 -12.42 -16.97 5.76
N GLY A 34 -11.23 -17.30 6.26
CA GLY A 34 -10.59 -18.58 6.00
C GLY A 34 -10.48 -18.84 4.49
N ILE A 35 -11.02 -19.96 4.01
CA ILE A 35 -10.95 -20.37 2.60
C ILE A 35 -11.55 -19.33 1.63
N ASN A 36 -12.51 -18.51 2.08
CA ASN A 36 -13.18 -17.51 1.22
C ASN A 36 -12.37 -16.22 1.04
N HIS A 37 -11.17 -16.12 1.62
CA HIS A 37 -10.37 -14.88 1.59
C HIS A 37 -10.04 -14.41 0.16
N HIS A 38 -9.96 -15.32 -0.81
CA HIS A 38 -9.66 -15.00 -2.21
C HIS A 38 -10.72 -14.10 -2.88
N GLN A 39 -11.99 -14.28 -2.50
CA GLN A 39 -13.10 -13.49 -3.05
C GLN A 39 -13.38 -12.28 -2.17
N LYS A 40 -13.52 -12.49 -0.86
CA LYS A 40 -13.99 -11.42 0.04
C LYS A 40 -12.91 -10.41 0.39
N CYS A 41 -11.65 -10.81 0.55
CA CYS A 41 -10.57 -9.91 0.98
C CYS A 41 -9.81 -9.26 -0.19
N ARG A 42 -10.20 -9.51 -1.46
CA ARG A 42 -9.47 -9.02 -2.64
C ARG A 42 -9.35 -7.50 -2.69
N HIS A 43 -10.43 -6.79 -2.38
CA HIS A 43 -10.44 -5.33 -2.33
C HIS A 43 -9.43 -4.75 -1.33
N LEU A 44 -9.23 -5.41 -0.17
CA LEU A 44 -8.23 -5.00 0.81
C LEU A 44 -6.80 -5.28 0.33
N VAL A 45 -6.60 -6.37 -0.43
CA VAL A 45 -5.30 -6.65 -1.07
C VAL A 45 -4.97 -5.56 -2.07
N ASP A 46 -5.92 -5.21 -2.95
CA ASP A 46 -5.72 -4.18 -3.97
C ASP A 46 -5.42 -2.82 -3.32
N GLN A 47 -6.16 -2.43 -2.28
CA GLN A 47 -5.90 -1.21 -1.49
C GLN A 47 -4.51 -1.23 -0.82
N TYR A 48 -4.11 -2.36 -0.25
CA TYR A 48 -2.80 -2.49 0.40
C TYR A 48 -1.65 -2.42 -0.60
N LEU A 49 -1.80 -3.06 -1.76
CA LEU A 49 -0.80 -3.00 -2.83
C LEU A 49 -0.68 -1.57 -3.37
N GLU A 50 -1.80 -0.86 -3.55
CA GLU A 50 -1.79 0.55 -3.97
C GLU A 50 -1.11 1.44 -2.92
N ALA A 51 -1.49 1.31 -1.65
CA ALA A 51 -0.91 2.11 -0.56
C ALA A 51 0.59 1.85 -0.33
N THR A 52 1.11 0.73 -0.81
CA THR A 52 2.55 0.39 -0.72
C THR A 52 3.32 0.70 -2.00
N ARG A 53 2.67 1.21 -3.06
CA ARG A 53 3.38 1.72 -4.25
C ARG A 53 4.09 3.01 -3.94
N GLY A 54 5.40 3.05 -4.21
CA GLY A 54 6.23 4.22 -3.97
C GLY A 54 6.43 4.60 -2.49
N VAL A 55 5.97 3.80 -1.52
CA VAL A 55 6.08 4.06 -0.08
C VAL A 55 7.18 3.19 0.56
N GLY A 56 8.03 3.78 1.41
CA GLY A 56 9.05 3.07 2.20
C GLY A 56 10.51 3.40 1.87
N TRP A 57 11.44 2.81 2.64
CA TRP A 57 12.89 2.84 2.39
C TRP A 57 13.27 1.63 1.53
N GLY A 58 14.11 1.80 0.51
CA GLY A 58 14.45 0.72 -0.43
C GLY A 58 13.50 0.57 -1.62
N LYS A 59 12.86 1.66 -2.04
CA LYS A 59 12.00 1.73 -3.24
C LYS A 59 12.73 1.18 -4.47
N ASP A 60 14.00 1.53 -4.59
CA ASP A 60 14.90 1.14 -5.68
C ASP A 60 15.15 -0.37 -5.77
N ALA A 61 14.92 -1.12 -4.69
CA ALA A 61 15.04 -2.58 -4.68
C ALA A 61 13.82 -3.29 -5.29
N ARG A 62 12.70 -2.58 -5.50
CA ARG A 62 11.52 -3.14 -6.17
C ARG A 62 11.75 -3.12 -7.69
N PRO A 63 11.29 -4.13 -8.45
CA PRO A 63 11.31 -4.05 -9.90
C PRO A 63 10.55 -2.81 -10.40
N PRO A 64 11.08 -2.03 -11.38
CA PRO A 64 10.51 -0.75 -11.83
C PRO A 64 9.01 -0.79 -12.15
N GLU A 65 8.54 -1.93 -12.68
CA GLU A 65 7.14 -2.19 -13.04
C GLU A 65 6.13 -1.99 -11.89
N PHE A 66 6.60 -2.04 -10.63
CA PHE A 66 5.78 -1.90 -9.44
C PHE A 66 6.04 -0.62 -8.64
N HIS A 67 6.81 0.32 -9.21
CA HIS A 67 7.04 1.64 -8.61
C HIS A 67 5.88 2.59 -8.90
N GLU A 68 5.40 2.56 -10.14
CA GLU A 68 4.34 3.45 -10.60
C GLU A 68 2.95 2.87 -10.28
N PRO A 69 1.94 3.74 -10.04
CA PRO A 69 0.56 3.30 -9.96
C PRO A 69 0.14 2.60 -11.26
N LYS A 70 -0.68 1.55 -11.15
CA LYS A 70 -1.24 0.83 -12.31
C LYS A 70 -1.98 1.85 -13.15
N LYS A 71 -1.57 2.03 -14.41
CA LYS A 71 -2.36 2.79 -15.37
C LYS A 71 -3.74 2.14 -15.45
N VAL A 72 -4.77 2.90 -15.11
CA VAL A 72 -6.16 2.49 -15.35
C VAL A 72 -6.30 2.50 -16.87
N VAL A 73 -6.35 1.32 -17.47
CA VAL A 73 -6.72 1.20 -18.89
C VAL A 73 -8.23 1.39 -18.90
N GLU A 74 -8.68 2.60 -19.21
CA GLU A 74 -10.09 2.84 -19.50
C GLU A 74 -10.42 2.01 -20.75
N ALA A 75 -11.28 1.02 -20.58
CA ALA A 75 -11.83 0.27 -21.70
C ALA A 75 -12.90 1.16 -22.35
N GLU A 76 -12.59 1.71 -23.52
CA GLU A 76 -13.59 2.22 -24.48
C GLU A 76 -14.51 1.10 -24.99
#